data_AF-A0A7X3MR63-F1
#
_entry.id   AF-A0A7X3MR63-F1
#
_cell.length_a   1.000
_cell.length_b   1.000
_cell.length_c   1.000
_cell.angle_alpha   90.00
_cell.angle_beta   90.00
_cell.angle_gamma   90.00
#
_symmetry.space_group_name_H-M   'P 1'
#
loop_
_entity.id
_entity.type
_entity.pdbx_description
1 polymer ?
#
loop_
_entity_poly.entity_id
_entity_poly.type
_entity_poly.pdbx_seq_one_letter_code
_entity_poly.pdbx_strand_id
1 'polypeptide(L)'
;MPPPDEKLPIASFIQEEMIDGARENLSRLIDLLPPVARLRLLAFLHLVEQPSTMKATLEVHPSGTLRLTLDTAIAPCRIHRH
;
A
#
# COMPACT_ATOMS: atom_id res chain seq x y z
N MET A 1 8.71 -33.36 31.80
CA MET A 1 8.40 -32.80 30.47
C MET A 1 7.20 -31.88 30.64
N PRO A 2 7.25 -30.60 30.25
CA PRO A 2 6.03 -29.81 30.17
C PRO A 2 5.14 -30.38 29.06
N PRO A 3 3.80 -30.32 29.19
CA PRO A 3 2.91 -30.75 28.11
C PRO A 3 3.16 -29.89 26.85
N PRO A 4 2.91 -30.43 25.64
CA PRO A 4 3.00 -29.63 24.44
C PRO A 4 2.07 -28.43 24.60
N ASP A 5 2.62 -27.23 24.43
CA ASP A 5 1.85 -25.99 24.32
C ASP A 5 0.85 -26.17 23.17
N GLU A 6 -0.36 -26.64 23.50
CA GLU A 6 -1.56 -26.45 22.72
C GLU A 6 -1.79 -24.93 22.65
N LYS A 7 -1.05 -24.23 21.79
CA LYS A 7 -1.38 -22.85 21.44
C LYS A 7 -2.75 -22.92 20.76
N LEU A 8 -3.74 -22.59 21.60
CA LEU A 8 -5.13 -22.88 21.42
C LEU A 8 -5.63 -22.41 20.05
N PRO A 9 -6.45 -23.20 19.33
CA PRO A 9 -7.13 -22.79 18.09
C PRO A 9 -7.83 -21.42 18.24
N ILE A 10 -8.27 -21.11 19.45
CA ILE A 10 -8.89 -19.84 19.83
C ILE A 10 -7.94 -18.65 19.65
N ALA A 11 -6.65 -18.79 19.96
CA ALA A 11 -5.68 -17.72 19.79
C ALA A 11 -5.43 -17.41 18.30
N SER A 12 -5.40 -18.44 17.45
CA SER A 12 -5.32 -18.27 15.99
C SER A 12 -6.60 -17.62 15.43
N PHE A 13 -7.77 -18.07 15.88
CA PHE A 13 -9.05 -17.47 15.49
C PHE A 13 -9.15 -15.99 15.87
N ILE A 14 -8.76 -15.63 17.10
CA ILE A 14 -8.77 -14.24 17.56
C ILE A 14 -7.77 -13.40 16.74
N GLN A 15 -6.60 -13.95 16.39
CA GLN A 15 -5.64 -13.25 15.54
C GLN A 15 -6.17 -12.98 14.13
N GLU A 16 -6.84 -13.95 13.52
CA GLU A 16 -7.47 -13.79 12.20
C GLU A 16 -8.55 -12.70 12.24
N GLU A 17 -9.45 -12.75 13.23
CA GLU A 17 -10.50 -11.74 13.41
C GLU A 17 -9.91 -10.33 13.62
N MET A 18 -8.83 -10.22 14.40
CA MET A 18 -8.12 -8.95 14.59
C MET A 18 -7.48 -8.43 13.31
N ILE A 19 -6.92 -9.32 12.48
CA ILE A 19 -6.32 -8.96 11.19
C ILE A 19 -7.42 -8.47 10.24
N ASP A 20 -8.56 -9.15 10.18
CA ASP A 20 -9.68 -8.77 9.33
C ASP A 20 -10.27 -7.42 9.76
N GLY A 21 -10.45 -7.19 11.05
CA GLY A 21 -10.87 -5.90 11.60
C GLY A 21 -9.87 -4.78 11.30
N ALA A 22 -8.57 -5.04 11.42
CA ALA A 22 -7.53 -4.08 11.06
C ALA A 22 -7.53 -3.76 9.55
N ARG A 23 -7.72 -4.77 8.71
CA ARG A 23 -7.81 -4.66 7.26
C ARG A 23 -9.00 -3.79 6.83
N GLU A 24 -10.18 -4.03 7.38
CA GLU A 24 -11.35 -3.20 7.08
C GLU A 24 -11.15 -1.75 7.50
N ASN A 25 -10.61 -1.51 8.69
CA ASN A 25 -10.34 -0.16 9.17
C ASN A 25 -9.32 0.55 8.29
N LEU A 26 -8.25 -0.13 7.88
CA LEU A 26 -7.26 0.43 6.95
C LEU A 26 -7.88 0.78 5.61
N SER A 27 -8.75 -0.07 5.05
CA SER A 27 -9.46 0.21 3.81
C SER A 27 -10.28 1.50 3.92
N ARG A 28 -11.05 1.64 5.00
CA ARG A 28 -11.87 2.84 5.25
C ARG A 28 -11.01 4.10 5.39
N LEU A 29 -9.87 4.00 6.08
CA LEU A 29 -8.94 5.12 6.23
C LEU A 29 -8.31 5.54 4.90
N ILE A 30 -7.97 4.58 4.04
CA ILE A 30 -7.45 4.86 2.70
C ILE A 30 -8.51 5.56 1.85
N ASP A 31 -9.78 5.17 1.97
CA ASP A 31 -10.89 5.80 1.23
C ASP A 31 -11.12 7.26 1.62
N LEU A 32 -10.82 7.63 2.88
CA LEU A 32 -10.89 9.01 3.37
C LEU A 32 -9.73 9.88 2.87
N LEU A 33 -8.67 9.29 2.32
CA LEU A 33 -7.54 10.07 1.81
C LEU A 33 -7.93 10.83 0.54
N PRO A 34 -7.48 12.09 0.39
CA PRO A 34 -7.60 12.81 -0.87
C PRO A 34 -6.98 12.00 -2.03
N PRO A 35 -7.49 12.11 -3.27
CA PRO A 35 -6.99 11.34 -4.41
C PRO A 35 -5.46 11.42 -4.60
N VAL A 36 -4.88 12.61 -4.39
CA VAL A 36 -3.43 12.84 -4.47
C VAL A 36 -2.65 12.06 -3.41
N ALA A 37 -3.19 11.93 -2.19
CA ALA A 37 -2.55 11.18 -1.12
C ALA A 37 -2.57 9.66 -1.40
N ARG A 38 -3.66 9.13 -1.96
CA ARG A 38 -3.75 7.73 -2.37
C ARG A 38 -2.72 7.38 -3.45
N LEU A 39 -2.56 8.26 -4.46
CA LEU A 39 -1.54 8.09 -5.50
C LEU A 39 -0.12 8.09 -4.93
N ARG A 40 0.17 8.95 -3.94
CA ARG A 40 1.47 8.97 -3.25
C ARG A 40 1.70 7.70 -2.43
N LEU A 41 0.66 7.20 -1.77
CA LEU A 41 0.75 5.97 -0.98
C LEU A 41 1.02 4.76 -1.89
N LEU A 42 0.32 4.67 -3.03
CA LEU A 42 0.54 3.66 -4.06
C LEU A 42 1.98 3.74 -4.61
N ALA A 43 2.45 4.94 -4.93
CA ALA A 43 3.81 5.18 -5.38
C ALA A 43 4.85 4.69 -4.37
N PHE A 44 4.63 5.01 -3.09
CA PHE A 44 5.51 4.59 -2.01
C PHE A 44 5.53 3.07 -1.83
N LEU A 45 4.37 2.41 -1.85
CA LEU A 45 4.29 0.95 -1.78
C LEU A 45 5.04 0.29 -2.93
N HIS A 46 4.91 0.83 -4.15
CA HIS A 46 5.62 0.32 -5.31
C HIS A 46 7.14 0.52 -5.20
N LEU A 47 7.60 1.65 -4.65
CA LEU A 47 9.02 1.90 -4.35
C LEU A 47 9.58 0.91 -3.31
N VAL A 48 8.79 0.55 -2.30
CA VAL A 48 9.20 -0.39 -1.24
C VAL A 48 9.27 -1.82 -1.76
N GLU A 49 8.32 -2.25 -2.59
CA GLU A 49 8.29 -3.61 -3.13
C GLU A 49 9.42 -3.89 -4.12
N GLN A 50 9.73 -2.93 -4.99
CA GLN A 50 10.77 -3.09 -6.01
C GLN A 50 11.57 -1.79 -6.20
N PRO A 51 12.48 -1.47 -5.27
CA PRO A 51 13.23 -0.22 -5.31
C PRO A 51 14.12 -0.09 -6.55
N SER A 52 14.46 -1.19 -7.22
CA SER A 52 15.30 -1.22 -8.41
C SER A 52 14.53 -1.02 -9.74
N THR A 53 13.20 -1.19 -9.77
CA THR A 53 12.40 -1.18 -11.02
C THR A 53 11.67 0.14 -11.26
N MET A 54 11.58 1.00 -10.24
CA MET A 54 10.81 2.22 -10.28
C MET A 54 11.74 3.44 -10.25
N LYS A 55 11.87 4.13 -11.38
CA LYS A 55 12.56 5.43 -11.42
C LYS A 55 11.56 6.51 -11.03
N ALA A 56 11.78 7.14 -9.88
CA ALA A 56 10.99 8.28 -9.45
C ALA A 56 11.77 9.56 -9.74
N THR A 57 11.14 10.48 -10.48
CA THR A 57 11.65 11.85 -10.66
C THR A 57 10.70 12.81 -9.97
N LEU A 58 11.22 13.60 -9.03
CA LEU A 58 10.47 14.65 -8.35
C LEU A 58 10.95 15.99 -8.87
N GLU A 59 10.10 16.69 -9.62
CA GLU A 59 10.34 18.03 -10.10
C GLU A 59 9.65 19.04 -9.17
N VAL A 60 10.41 20.01 -8.69
CA VAL A 60 9.90 21.13 -7.91
C VAL A 60 9.95 22.37 -8.81
N HIS A 61 8.79 22.87 -9.22
CA HIS A 61 8.73 24.07 -10.04
C HIS A 61 8.87 25.34 -9.19
N PRO A 62 9.41 26.44 -9.74
CA PRO A 62 9.52 27.74 -9.06
C PRO A 62 8.17 28.32 -8.60
N SER A 63 7.06 27.88 -9.22
CA SER A 63 5.69 28.18 -8.81
C SER A 63 5.25 27.49 -7.51
N GLY A 64 6.09 26.65 -6.91
CA GLY A 64 5.76 25.82 -5.75
C GLY A 64 4.99 24.54 -6.10
N THR A 65 4.77 24.26 -7.38
CA THR A 65 4.11 23.02 -7.82
C THR A 65 5.09 21.84 -7.81
N LEU A 66 4.65 20.73 -7.23
CA LEU A 66 5.42 19.48 -7.13
C LEU A 66 4.89 18.48 -8.14
N ARG A 67 5.77 17.95 -8.98
CA ARG A 67 5.45 16.89 -9.93
C ARG A 67 6.27 15.66 -9.61
N LEU A 68 5.62 14.61 -9.14
CA LEU A 68 6.23 13.29 -8.98
C LEU A 68 5.88 12.45 -10.21
N THR A 69 6.90 12.11 -11.00
CA THR A 69 6.80 11.21 -12.14
C THR A 69 7.36 9.87 -11.73
N LEU A 70 6.61 8.82 -12.04
CA LEU A 70 6.93 7.44 -11.66
C LEU A 70 7.03 6.64 -12.95
N ASP A 71 8.26 6.32 -13.34
CA ASP A 71 8.51 5.51 -14.52
C ASP A 71 8.51 4.03 -14.11
N THR A 72 7.49 3.31 -14.57
CA THR A 72 7.35 1.87 -14.38
C THR A 72 7.69 1.15 -15.69
N ALA A 73 8.47 0.07 -15.64
CA ALA A 73 8.76 -0.76 -16.82
C ALA A 73 7.52 -1.48 -17.40
N ILE A 74 6.40 -1.43 -16.69
CA ILE A 74 5.13 -2.04 -17.07
C ILE A 74 4.33 -0.99 -17.86
N ALA A 75 4.14 -1.21 -19.16
CA ALA A 75 3.24 -0.39 -19.96
C ALA A 75 1.80 -0.54 -19.44
N PRO A 76 1.06 0.56 -19.23
CA PRO A 76 -0.32 0.45 -18.77
C PRO A 76 -1.16 -0.31 -19.80
N CYS A 77 -1.77 -1.42 -19.37
CA CYS A 77 -2.76 -2.14 -20.17
C CYS A 77 -3.89 -1.18 -20.57
N ARG A 78 -4.14 -1.04 -21.88
CA ARG A 78 -5.12 -0.12 -22.49
C ARG A 78 -6.59 -0.39 -22.12
N ILE A 79 -6.87 -1.27 -21.16
CA ILE A 79 -8.22 -1.75 -20.85
C ILE A 79 -9.01 -0.74 -19.99
N HIS A 80 -8.35 0.22 -19.34
CA HIS A 80 -9.01 1.20 -18.46
C HIS A 80 -8.84 2.64 -18.99
N ARG A 81 -9.39 2.92 -20.17
CA ARG A 81 -9.74 4.29 -20.57
C ARG A 81 -11.24 4.49 -20.28
N HIS A 82 -11.54 5.27 -19.26
CA HIS A 82 -12.85 5.90 -19.06
C HIS A 82 -12.79 7.34 -19.54
#